data_AF-A0A2C6DNC0-F1
#
_entry.id   AF-A0A2C6DNC0-F1
#
_cell.length_a   1.000
_cell.length_b   1.000
_cell.length_c   1.000
_cell.angle_alpha   90.00
_cell.angle_beta   90.00
_cell.angle_gamma   90.00
#
_symmetry.space_group_name_H-M   'P 1'
#
loop_
_entity.id
_entity.type
_entity.pdbx_description
1 polymer ?
#
loop_
_entity_poly.entity_id
_entity_poly.type
_entity_poly.pdbx_seq_one_letter_code
_entity_poly.pdbx_strand_id
1 'polypeptide(L)' 'MAGLPLLLFLIFPAVVALLVRFVSKLINKPVAFFPVFLTASFISICASLIYIAIAIFRNF' A
#
# COMPACT_ATOMS: atom_id res chain seq x y z
N MET A 1 -19.13 -7.55 -8.44
CA MET A 1 -18.26 -6.39 -8.78
C MET A 1 -17.44 -5.88 -7.56
N ALA A 2 -17.05 -6.75 -6.62
CA ALA A 2 -16.23 -6.37 -5.44
C ALA A 2 -14.74 -6.78 -5.54
N GLY A 3 -14.33 -7.47 -6.62
CA GLY A 3 -12.94 -7.94 -6.81
C GLY A 3 -11.96 -6.85 -7.28
N LEU A 4 -12.47 -5.80 -7.92
CA LEU A 4 -11.66 -4.67 -8.41
C LEU A 4 -10.96 -3.87 -7.30
N PRO A 5 -11.64 -3.50 -6.18
CA PRO A 5 -10.96 -2.83 -5.07
C PRO A 5 -9.96 -3.75 -4.38
N LEU A 6 -10.25 -5.06 -4.23
CA LEU A 6 -9.31 -6.02 -3.64
C LEU A 6 -8.04 -6.19 -4.48
N LEU A 7 -8.18 -6.22 -5.81
CA LEU A 7 -7.04 -6.21 -6.74
C LEU A 7 -6.21 -4.93 -6.61
N LEU A 8 -6.85 -3.77 -6.53
CA LEU A 8 -6.15 -2.50 -6.32
C LEU A 8 -5.38 -2.46 -5.00
N PHE A 9 -5.95 -3.01 -3.92
CA PHE A 9 -5.29 -3.11 -2.61
C PHE A 9 -4.06 -4.02 -2.60
N LEU A 10 -4.01 -5.01 -3.51
CA LEU A 10 -2.88 -5.95 -3.61
C LEU A 10 -1.82 -5.47 -4.61
N ILE A 11 -2.26 -4.83 -5.69
CA ILE A 11 -1.38 -4.29 -6.74
C ILE A 11 -0.68 -3.01 -6.26
N PHE A 12 -1.37 -2.13 -5.53
CA PHE A 12 -0.78 -0.88 -5.05
C PHE A 12 0.51 -1.07 -4.22
N PRO A 13 0.54 -1.89 -3.15
CA PRO A 13 1.77 -2.12 -2.39
C PRO A 13 2.85 -2.82 -3.22
N ALA A 14 2.49 -3.67 -4.19
CA ALA A 14 3.45 -4.30 -5.09
C ALA A 14 4.13 -3.28 -6.02
N VAL A 15 3.36 -2.34 -6.59
CA VAL A 15 3.87 -1.26 -7.44
C VAL A 15 4.77 -0.32 -6.64
N VAL A 16 4.34 0.06 -5.43
CA VAL A 16 5.15 0.91 -4.53
C VAL A 16 6.46 0.22 -4.15
N ALA A 17 6.42 -1.07 -3.79
CA ALA A 17 7.62 -1.81 -3.44
C ALA A 17 8.59 -1.99 -4.64
N LEU A 18 8.05 -2.16 -5.85
CA LEU A 18 8.85 -2.17 -7.08
C LEU A 18 9.51 -0.82 -7.35
N LEU A 19 8.77 0.29 -7.21
CA LEU A 19 9.28 1.65 -7.37
C LEU A 19 10.40 1.95 -6.38
N VAL A 20 10.19 1.65 -5.09
CA VAL A 20 11.20 1.86 -4.04
C VAL A 20 12.45 1.02 -4.33
N ARG A 21 12.30 -0.23 -4.76
CA ARG A 21 13.43 -1.08 -5.15
C ARG A 21 14.19 -0.52 -6.37
N PHE A 22 13.47 0.05 -7.34
CA PHE A 22 14.06 0.65 -8.52
C PHE A 22 14.89 1.90 -8.17
N VAL A 23 14.33 2.79 -7.35
CA VAL A 23 15.01 3.99 -6.83
C VAL A 23 16.21 3.60 -5.95
N SER A 24 16.04 2.60 -5.11
CA SER A 24 17.08 2.04 -4.25
C SER A 24 18.29 1.51 -5.05
N LYS A 25 18.05 0.81 -6.17
CA LYS A 25 19.12 0.39 -7.09
C LYS A 25 19.84 1.58 -7.71
N LEU A 26 19.11 2.64 -8.08
CA LEU A 26 19.66 3.88 -8.64
C LEU A 26 20.61 4.59 -7.67
N ILE A 27 20.36 4.47 -6.36
CA ILE A 27 21.14 5.10 -5.28
C ILE A 27 22.25 4.16 -4.75
N ASN A 28 22.46 2.98 -5.36
CA ASN A 28 23.40 1.94 -4.88
C ASN A 28 23.19 1.53 -3.40
N LYS A 29 21.99 1.74 -2.86
CA LYS A 29 21.62 1.29 -1.51
C LYS A 29 20.62 0.16 -1.64
N PRO A 30 21.03 -1.12 -1.58
CA PRO A 30 20.10 -2.23 -1.77
C PRO A 30 19.07 -2.27 -0.65
N VAL A 31 17.81 -2.01 -0.98
CA VAL A 31 16.67 -2.12 -0.07
C VAL A 31 15.93 -3.42 -0.39
N ALA A 32 15.65 -4.21 0.64
CA ALA A 32 14.93 -5.46 0.49
C ALA A 32 13.45 -5.19 0.12
N PHE A 33 12.92 -5.92 -0.86
CA PHE A 33 11.55 -5.78 -1.34
C PHE A 33 10.51 -6.07 -0.25
N PHE A 34 10.74 -7.15 0.51
CA PHE A 34 9.77 -7.66 1.49
C PHE A 34 9.39 -6.65 2.59
N PRO A 35 10.34 -5.99 3.30
CA PRO A 35 9.98 -5.00 4.33
C PRO A 35 9.28 -3.76 3.76
N VAL A 36 9.59 -3.36 2.52
CA VAL A 36 8.92 -2.24 1.85
C VAL A 36 7.49 -2.62 1.46
N PHE A 37 7.30 -3.84 0.93
CA PHE A 37 5.98 -4.36 0.60
C PHE A 37 5.09 -4.47 1.85
N LEU A 38 5.63 -4.96 2.96
CA LEU A 38 4.93 -5.07 4.24
C LEU A 38 4.49 -3.70 4.77
N THR A 39 5.39 -2.71 4.78
CA THR A 39 5.08 -1.36 5.25
C THR A 39 4.06 -0.67 4.35
N ALA A 40 4.20 -0.75 3.03
CA ALA A 40 3.23 -0.21 2.08
C ALA A 40 1.84 -0.86 2.23
N SER A 41 1.79 -2.18 2.43
CA SER A 41 0.53 -2.91 2.66
C SER A 41 -0.13 -2.49 3.97
N PHE A 42 0.66 -2.37 5.05
CA PHE A 42 0.16 -1.93 6.35
C PHE A 42 -0.43 -0.52 6.30
N ILE A 43 0.29 0.43 5.68
CA ILE A 43 -0.20 1.81 5.50
C ILE A 43 -1.50 1.83 4.70
N SER A 44 -1.59 1.04 3.64
CA SER A 44 -2.81 0.96 2.81
C SER A 44 -4.01 0.46 3.62
N ILE A 45 -3.83 -0.59 4.44
CA ILE A 45 -4.88 -1.12 5.33
C ILE A 45 -5.30 -0.06 6.36
N CYS A 46 -4.35 0.61 7.00
CA CYS A 46 -4.65 1.68 7.96
C CYS A 46 -5.44 2.82 7.32
N ALA A 47 -5.05 3.27 6.12
CA ALA A 47 -5.77 4.32 5.39
C ALA A 47 -7.20 3.88 5.05
N SER A 48 -7.41 2.62 4.68
CA SER A 48 -8.74 2.04 4.44
C SER A 48 -9.60 2.04 5.68
N LEU A 49 -9.06 1.60 6.83
CA LEU A 49 -9.78 1.60 8.11
C LEU A 49 -10.14 3.01 8.56
N ILE A 50 -9.24 3.98 8.40
CA ILE A 50 -9.49 5.39 8.69
C ILE A 50 -10.62 5.93 7.80
N TYR A 51 -10.57 5.64 6.50
CA TYR A 51 -11.61 6.05 5.57
C TYR A 51 -12.99 5.49 5.97
N ILE A 52 -13.05 4.20 6.32
CA ILE A 52 -14.29 3.57 6.80
C ILE A 52 -14.77 4.22 8.09
N ALA A 53 -13.88 4.45 9.06
CA ALA A 53 -14.23 5.10 10.32
C ALA A 53 -14.81 6.50 10.11
N ILE A 54 -14.16 7.32 9.27
CA ILE A 54 -14.65 8.67 8.91
C ILE A 54 -16.00 8.59 8.21
N ALA A 55 -16.17 7.66 7.26
CA ALA A 55 -17.42 7.47 6.54
C ALA A 55 -18.58 7.08 7.46
N ILE A 56 -18.31 6.24 8.48
CA ILE A 56 -19.30 5.86 9.50
C ILE A 56 -19.68 7.08 10.35
N PHE A 57 -18.70 7.83 10.86
CA PHE A 57 -18.96 9.01 11.69
C PHE A 57 -19.68 10.14 10.95
N ARG A 58 -19.46 10.28 9.63
CA ARG A 58 -20.12 11.32 8.82
C ARG A 58 -21.59 11.00 8.50
N ASN A 59 -21.98 9.72 8.57
CA ASN A 59 -23.33 9.26 8.26
C ASN A 59 -24.24 9.14 9.50
N PHE A 60 -23.73 9.48 10.68
CA PHE A 60 -24.43 9.53 11.96
C PHE A 60 -24.76 10.98 12.33
#